data_AF-A0A1Z4V8M4-F1
#
_entry.id   AF-A0A1Z4V8M4-F1
#
_cell.length_a   1.000
_cell.length_b   1.000
_cell.length_c   1.000
_cell.angle_alpha   90.00
_cell.angle_beta   90.00
_cell.angle_gamma   90.00
#
_symmetry.space_group_name_H-M   'P 1'
#
loop_
_entity.id
_entity.type
_entity.pdbx_description
1 polymer ?
#
loop_
_entity_poly.entity_id
_entity_poly.type
_entity_poly.pdbx_seq_one_letter_code
_entity_poly.pdbx_strand_id
1 'polypeptide(L)' 'MNLQLVDSLVHIINTLTLEEKQILQTKILSILPKKPELTPLKEEPFIGIWSDRTDMENSTEWVKNIRQKEWR' A
#
# COMPACT_ATOMS: atom_id res chain seq x y z
N MET A 1 -2.50 25.82 10.87
CA MET A 1 -3.33 24.68 11.30
C MET A 1 -4.25 25.18 12.40
N ASN A 2 -5.57 25.11 12.24
CA ASN A 2 -6.50 25.68 13.22
C ASN A 2 -6.70 24.68 14.38
N LEU A 3 -5.93 24.86 15.45
CA LEU A 3 -5.95 23.98 16.62
C LEU A 3 -7.27 24.06 17.38
N GLN A 4 -7.97 25.20 17.35
CA GLN A 4 -9.27 25.36 18.03
C GLN A 4 -10.33 24.42 17.47
N LEU A 5 -10.29 24.18 16.16
CA LEU A 5 -11.21 23.25 15.51
C LEU A 5 -10.92 21.81 15.92
N VAL A 6 -9.64 21.44 16.01
CA VAL A 6 -9.20 20.10 16.44
C VAL A 6 -9.60 19.87 17.89
N ASP A 7 -9.36 20.83 18.78
CA ASP A 7 -9.71 20.72 20.20
C ASP A 7 -11.23 20.60 20.40
N SER A 8 -12.02 21.35 19.63
CA SER A 8 -13.49 21.26 19.65
C SER A 8 -13.98 19.88 19.19
N LEU A 9 -13.38 19.32 18.13
CA LEU A 9 -13.72 17.98 17.64
C LEU A 9 -13.34 16.89 18.65
N VAL A 10 -12.19 17.00 19.30
CA VAL A 10 -11.76 16.06 20.35
C VAL A 10 -12.72 16.09 21.54
N HIS A 11 -13.16 17.29 21.95
CA HIS A 11 -14.15 17.43 23.02
C HIS A 11 -15.47 16.75 22.64
N ILE A 12 -15.98 17.00 21.44
CA ILE A 12 -17.22 16.38 20.93
C ILE A 12 -17.09 14.86 20.89
N ILE A 13 -15.99 14.32 20.38
CA ILE A 13 -15.78 12.86 20.29
C ILE A 13 -15.76 12.21 21.69
N ASN A 14 -15.20 12.89 22.69
CA ASN A 14 -15.13 12.38 24.06
C ASN A 14 -16.46 12.48 24.83
N THR A 15 -17.41 13.29 24.38
CA THR A 15 -18.75 13.38 24.99
C THR A 15 -19.79 12.47 24.34
N LEU A 16 -19.44 11.77 23.26
CA LEU A 16 -20.34 10.84 22.58
C LEU A 16 -20.70 9.63 23.46
N THR A 17 -21.97 9.24 23.37
CA THR A 17 -22.48 7.99 23.92
C THR A 17 -21.99 6.77 23.13
N LEU A 18 -22.17 5.56 23.68
CA LEU A 18 -21.76 4.32 23.04
C LEU A 18 -22.46 4.09 21.67
N GLU A 19 -23.73 4.44 21.58
CA GLU A 19 -24.53 4.32 20.34
C GLU A 19 -24.04 5.29 19.26
N GLU A 20 -23.82 6.55 19.64
CA GLU A 20 -23.30 7.56 18.72
C GLU A 20 -21.90 7.21 18.21
N LYS A 21 -21.06 6.63 19.08
CA LYS A 21 -19.74 6.11 18.70
C LYS A 21 -19.83 4.98 17.70
N GLN A 22 -20.80 4.06 17.84
CA GLN A 22 -21.02 2.97 16.89
C GLN A 22 -21.49 3.49 15.53
N ILE A 23 -22.42 4.46 15.52
CA ILE A 23 -22.89 5.11 14.28
C ILE A 23 -21.73 5.82 13.59
N LEU A 24 -20.89 6.55 14.34
CA LEU A 24 -19.73 7.26 13.82
C LEU A 24 -18.70 6.28 13.23
N GLN A 25 -18.39 5.18 13.91
CA GLN A 25 -17.52 4.13 13.37
C GLN A 25 -18.07 3.53 12.07
N THR A 26 -19.38 3.25 12.02
CA THR A 26 -20.03 2.68 10.83
C THR A 26 -19.94 3.63 9.65
N LYS A 27 -20.19 4.93 9.89
CA LYS A 27 -20.07 5.97 8.86
C LYS A 27 -18.63 6.13 8.39
N ILE A 28 -17.66 6.15 9.31
CA ILE A 28 -16.24 6.22 8.95
C ILE A 28 -15.87 5.03 8.07
N LEU A 29 -16.24 3.81 8.45
CA LEU A 29 -15.98 2.61 7.65
C LEU A 29 -16.60 2.68 6.24
N SER A 30 -17.76 3.33 6.10
CA SER A 30 -18.41 3.52 4.78
C SER A 30 -17.74 4.58 3.91
N ILE A 31 -17.04 5.55 4.52
CA ILE A 31 -16.37 6.66 3.83
C ILE A 31 -14.91 6.32 3.51
N LEU A 32 -14.30 5.42 4.29
CA LEU A 32 -12.93 5.00 4.04
C LEU A 32 -12.82 4.36 2.65
N PRO A 33 -11.81 4.75 1.85
CA PRO A 33 -11.60 4.12 0.56
C PRO A 33 -11.42 2.62 0.79
N LYS A 34 -12.23 1.81 0.11
CA LYS A 34 -12.09 0.36 0.15
C LYS A 34 -10.64 0.05 -0.21
N LYS A 35 -9.91 -0.59 0.69
CA LYS A 35 -8.54 -1.03 0.41
C LYS A 35 -8.60 -1.82 -0.90
N PRO A 36 -7.76 -1.51 -1.90
CA PRO A 36 -7.76 -2.26 -3.14
C PRO A 36 -7.59 -3.74 -2.78
N GLU A 37 -8.46 -4.57 -3.34
CA GLU A 37 -8.30 -6.01 -3.24
C GLU A 37 -6.97 -6.34 -3.92
N LEU A 38 -5.99 -6.77 -3.12
CA LEU A 38 -4.70 -7.16 -3.65
C LEU A 38 -4.91 -8.43 -4.45
N THR A 39 -4.48 -8.40 -5.70
CA THR A 39 -4.31 -9.60 -6.50
C THR A 39 -3.37 -10.57 -5.76
N PRO A 40 -3.69 -11.87 -5.69
CA PRO A 40 -2.76 -12.85 -5.17
C PRO A 40 -1.41 -12.70 -5.88
N LEU A 41 -0.30 -12.72 -5.13
CA LEU A 41 1.04 -12.46 -5.69
C LEU A 41 1.34 -13.33 -6.93
N LYS A 42 0.89 -14.58 -6.94
CA LYS A 42 1.08 -15.51 -8.07
C LYS A 42 0.34 -15.09 -9.35
N GLU A 43 -0.72 -14.28 -9.22
CA GLU A 43 -1.55 -13.81 -10.33
C GLU A 43 -1.09 -12.44 -10.86
N GLU A 44 -0.08 -11.84 -10.23
CA GLU A 44 0.49 -10.58 -10.68
C GLU A 44 1.24 -10.77 -12.02
N PRO A 45 0.95 -9.95 -13.05
CA PRO A 45 1.52 -10.12 -14.39
C PRO A 45 3.04 -9.90 -14.45
N PHE A 46 3.62 -9.26 -13.44
CA PHE A 46 5.06 -9.04 -13.34
C PHE A 46 5.82 -10.19 -12.66
N ILE A 47 5.13 -11.17 -12.06
CA ILE A 47 5.78 -12.34 -11.48
C ILE A 47 6.10 -13.35 -12.58
N GLY A 48 7.36 -13.77 -12.66
CA GLY A 48 7.83 -14.74 -13.66
C GLY A 48 8.27 -14.14 -15.00
N ILE A 49 8.30 -12.81 -15.14
CA ILE A 49 8.77 -12.12 -16.36
C ILE A 49 10.18 -12.52 -16.83
N TRP A 50 10.99 -13.06 -15.91
CA TRP A 50 12.36 -13.48 -16.17
C TRP A 50 12.55 -14.99 -16.01
N SER A 51 11.47 -15.76 -15.83
CA SER A 51 11.54 -17.21 -15.66
C SER A 51 12.12 -17.93 -16.87
N ASP A 52 11.86 -17.41 -18.08
CA ASP A 52 12.35 -18.00 -19.33
C ASP A 52 13.75 -17.51 -19.72
N ARG A 53 14.34 -16.60 -18.93
CA ARG A 53 15.65 -16.01 -19.20
C ARG A 53 16.76 -16.86 -18.62
N THR A 54 17.34 -17.71 -19.47
CA THR A 54 18.49 -18.55 -19.12
C THR A 54 19.72 -17.74 -18.70
N ASP A 55 19.89 -16.53 -19.23
CA ASP A 55 20.97 -15.62 -18.84
C ASP A 55 20.83 -15.11 -17.40
N MET A 56 19.62 -15.14 -16.82
CA MET A 56 19.34 -14.73 -15.44
C MET A 56 19.45 -15.86 -14.42
N GLU A 57 19.76 -17.09 -14.83
CA GLU A 57 20.07 -18.21 -13.91
C GLU A 57 21.24 -17.86 -12.97
N ASN A 58 22.25 -17.17 -13.51
CA ASN A 58 23.34 -16.56 -12.75
C ASN A 58 23.25 -15.03 -12.83
N SER A 59 22.45 -14.44 -11.94
CA SER A 59 22.24 -12.99 -11.88
C SER A 59 23.54 -12.19 -11.71
N THR A 60 24.58 -12.77 -11.09
CA THR A 60 25.86 -12.10 -10.88
C THR A 60 26.66 -11.99 -12.18
N GLU A 61 26.72 -13.07 -12.96
CA GLU A 61 27.36 -13.04 -14.29
C GLU A 61 26.59 -12.16 -15.27
N TRP A 62 25.26 -12.23 -15.25
CA TRP A 62 24.41 -11.35 -16.06
C TRP A 62 24.74 -9.86 -15.85
N VAL A 63 24.79 -9.40 -14.60
CA VAL A 63 25.10 -7.99 -14.29
C VAL A 63 26.52 -7.62 -14.70
N LYS A 64 27.50 -8.50 -14.48
CA LYS A 64 28.90 -8.24 -14.90
C LYS A 64 29.00 -8.06 -16.41
N ASN A 65 28.37 -8.94 -17.18
CA ASN A 65 28.39 -8.92 -18.65
C ASN A 65 27.72 -7.64 -19.19
N ILE A 66 26.58 -7.26 -18.63
CA ILE A 66 25.89 -6.00 -19.00
C ILE A 66 26.78 -4.79 -18.73
N ARG A 67 27.43 -4.71 -17.56
CA ARG A 67 28.30 -3.57 -17.24
C ARG A 67 29.49 -3.47 -18.17
N GLN A 68 30.13 -4.59 -18.51
CA GLN A 68 31.24 -4.60 -19.47
C GLN A 68 30.82 -4.14 -20.87
N LYS A 69 29.60 -4.49 -21.28
CA LYS A 69 29.10 -4.22 -22.62
C LYS A 69 28.54 -2.81 -22.78
N GLU A 70 27.74 -2.36 -21.83
CA GLU A 70 26.87 -1.19 -21.98
C GLU A 70 27.42 0.06 -21.26
N TRP A 71 28.30 -0.09 -20.28
CA TRP A 71 28.76 1.02 -19.41
C TRP A 71 30.23 1.37 -19.63
N ARG A 72 30.67 1.43 -20.89
CA ARG A 72 32.00 1.95 -21.22
C ARG A 72 32.17 3.40 -20.78
#